data_AF-A0A968CZU4-F1
#
_entry.id   AF-A0A968CZU4-F1
#
_cell.length_a   1.000
_cell.length_b   1.000
_cell.length_c   1.000
_cell.angle_alpha   90.00
_cell.angle_beta   90.00
_cell.angle_gamma   90.00
#
_symmetry.space_group_name_H-M   'P 1'
#
loop_
_entity.id
_entity.type
_entity.pdbx_description
1 polymer ?
#
loop_
_entity_poly.entity_id
_entity_poly.type
_entity_poly.pdbx_seq_one_letter_code
_entity_poly.pdbx_strand_id
1 'polypeptide(L)'
;NPFVGLFVGILATSIVQSSSSVTSLTVGLVAAGGIDIGQAIPIIMGSNMGTSVTNALVAAGHINKPEEFCRAFAAAVVDDFFEICSIVILLPLQMAFNVLGASAAFLSKQFAHIGGLRTFDPLKAVIDPVVKLITYLVFESAWVLLILALALLFLSIGYLVKTLKRRLIGRVERLFDKTLFKTPGRAMALGFTSTALLQSSSITTSLAVPLAGAGFLTLQQVFPYVLGANIGTTLTAIFAALVTGQEAAVTVAFAHLLYNIIGIALVWPLRRIPLGLAELLAKYALRSRLVPLAYVILVFFAIPMALIFSMR
;
A
#
# COMPACT_ATOMS: atom_id res chain seq x y z
N ASN A 1 -14.39 3.46 15.20
CA ASN A 1 -14.19 2.01 15.42
C ASN A 1 -13.01 1.54 14.57
N PRO A 2 -11.92 1.01 15.16
CA PRO A 2 -10.73 0.53 14.42
C PRO A 2 -11.03 -0.52 13.34
N PHE A 3 -11.98 -1.43 13.57
CA PHE A 3 -12.37 -2.42 12.56
C PHE A 3 -13.01 -1.78 11.33
N VAL A 4 -13.88 -0.78 11.55
CA VAL A 4 -14.46 -0.01 10.44
C VAL A 4 -13.35 0.72 9.66
N GLY A 5 -12.35 1.28 10.35
CA GLY A 5 -11.18 1.88 9.71
C GLY A 5 -10.43 0.90 8.79
N LEU A 6 -10.16 -0.32 9.27
CA LEU A 6 -9.55 -1.38 8.47
C LEU A 6 -10.33 -1.64 7.18
N PHE A 7 -11.62 -1.93 7.29
CA PHE A 7 -12.42 -2.27 6.11
C PHE A 7 -12.63 -1.09 5.16
N VAL A 8 -12.71 0.14 5.68
CA VAL A 8 -12.70 1.36 4.86
C VAL A 8 -11.39 1.46 4.07
N GLY A 9 -10.24 1.16 4.68
CA GLY A 9 -8.95 1.11 4.00
C GLY A 9 -8.92 0.08 2.86
N ILE A 10 -9.37 -1.16 3.13
CA ILE A 10 -9.46 -2.22 2.11
C ILE A 10 -10.33 -1.76 0.95
N LEU A 11 -11.57 -1.35 1.23
CA LEU A 11 -12.54 -0.96 0.21
C LEU A 11 -12.07 0.25 -0.60
N ALA A 12 -11.54 1.28 0.08
CA ALA A 12 -11.03 2.48 -0.58
C ALA A 12 -9.89 2.15 -1.53
N THR A 13 -8.91 1.33 -1.11
CA THR A 13 -7.82 0.93 -2.00
C THR A 13 -8.32 0.05 -3.13
N SER A 14 -9.27 -0.85 -2.89
CA SER A 14 -9.82 -1.71 -3.95
C SER A 14 -10.68 -0.95 -4.96
N ILE A 15 -11.25 0.20 -4.61
CA ILE A 15 -11.93 1.08 -5.57
C ILE A 15 -10.91 1.93 -6.32
N VAL A 16 -10.00 2.58 -5.58
CA VAL A 16 -9.02 3.54 -6.14
C VAL A 16 -7.88 2.82 -6.88
N GLN A 17 -7.65 1.54 -6.57
CA GLN A 17 -6.54 0.72 -7.07
C GLN A 17 -5.15 1.34 -6.77
N SER A 18 -5.03 2.11 -5.69
CA SER A 18 -3.78 2.73 -5.24
C SER A 18 -3.77 2.91 -3.73
N SER A 19 -3.03 2.04 -3.04
CA SER A 19 -2.83 2.12 -1.59
C SER A 19 -2.10 3.39 -1.19
N SER A 20 -1.08 3.80 -1.94
CA SER A 20 -0.37 5.07 -1.71
C SER A 20 -1.28 6.31 -1.78
N SER A 21 -2.28 6.30 -2.66
CA SER A 21 -3.28 7.39 -2.73
C SER A 21 -4.17 7.40 -1.48
N VAL A 22 -4.67 6.25 -1.05
CA VAL A 22 -5.49 6.12 0.16
C VAL A 22 -4.71 6.46 1.43
N THR A 23 -3.45 6.02 1.52
CA THR A 23 -2.55 6.37 2.62
C THR A 23 -2.25 7.87 2.64
N SER A 24 -1.94 8.48 1.50
CA SER A 24 -1.68 9.93 1.42
C SER A 24 -2.91 10.76 1.79
N LEU A 25 -4.10 10.31 1.38
CA LEU A 25 -5.37 10.89 1.81
C LEU A 25 -5.54 10.78 3.33
N THR A 26 -5.29 9.61 3.89
CA THR A 26 -5.39 9.36 5.34
C THR A 26 -4.43 10.26 6.12
N VAL A 27 -3.18 10.38 5.67
CA VAL A 27 -2.18 11.30 6.24
C VAL A 27 -2.64 12.76 6.15
N GLY A 28 -3.20 13.17 5.01
CA GLY A 28 -3.75 14.52 4.81
C GLY A 28 -4.95 14.81 5.71
N LEU A 29 -5.85 13.84 5.91
CA LEU A 29 -7.00 13.97 6.81
C LEU A 29 -6.57 14.11 8.27
N VAL A 30 -5.53 13.39 8.70
CA VAL A 30 -4.94 13.55 10.03
C VAL A 30 -4.30 14.92 10.20
N ALA A 31 -3.58 15.39 9.18
CA ALA A 31 -3.03 16.75 9.18
C ALA A 31 -4.13 17.83 9.24
N ALA A 32 -5.27 17.59 8.60
CA ALA A 32 -6.40 18.51 8.66
C ALA A 32 -7.18 18.43 9.99
N GLY A 33 -6.82 17.50 10.90
CA GLY A 33 -7.59 17.23 12.11
C GLY A 33 -8.94 16.55 11.87
N GLY A 34 -9.18 16.02 10.66
CA GLY A 34 -10.44 15.39 10.28
C GLY A 34 -10.60 13.97 10.83
N ILE A 35 -9.51 13.26 11.09
CA ILE A 35 -9.48 11.96 11.77
C ILE A 35 -8.28 11.90 12.71
N ASP A 36 -8.38 11.10 13.78
CA ASP A 36 -7.28 10.89 14.72
C ASP A 36 -6.29 9.80 14.25
N ILE A 37 -5.13 9.72 14.91
CA ILE A 37 -4.07 8.73 14.61
C ILE A 37 -4.58 7.29 14.84
N GLY A 38 -5.40 7.08 15.87
CA GLY A 38 -5.96 5.77 16.20
C GLY A 38 -6.96 5.24 15.17
N GLN A 39 -7.65 6.13 14.47
CA GLN A 39 -8.52 5.85 13.32
C GLN A 39 -7.71 5.66 12.03
N ALA A 40 -6.64 6.44 11.86
CA ALA A 40 -5.78 6.39 10.68
C ALA A 40 -4.98 5.08 10.56
N ILE A 41 -4.46 4.56 11.68
CA ILE A 41 -3.61 3.34 11.66
C ILE A 41 -4.35 2.13 11.05
N PRO A 42 -5.59 1.78 11.49
CA PRO A 42 -6.35 0.70 10.86
C PRO A 42 -6.66 0.95 9.38
N ILE A 43 -6.98 2.20 8.99
CA ILE A 43 -7.19 2.55 7.57
C ILE A 43 -5.93 2.23 6.76
N ILE A 44 -4.75 2.56 7.27
CA ILE A 44 -3.48 2.24 6.60
C ILE A 44 -3.26 0.74 6.48
N MET A 45 -3.48 -0.03 7.56
CA MET A 45 -3.39 -1.49 7.53
C MET A 45 -4.29 -2.08 6.43
N GLY A 46 -5.54 -1.61 6.35
CA GLY A 46 -6.48 -2.06 5.34
C GLY A 46 -6.09 -1.61 3.92
N SER A 47 -5.53 -0.40 3.81
CA SER A 47 -5.12 0.15 2.53
C SER A 47 -4.01 -0.66 1.88
N ASN A 48 -3.09 -1.26 2.66
CA ASN A 48 -2.06 -2.17 2.15
C ASN A 48 -2.67 -3.39 1.48
N MET A 49 -3.59 -4.06 2.18
CA MET A 49 -4.26 -5.26 1.68
C MET A 49 -5.01 -5.03 0.36
N GLY A 50 -5.70 -3.90 0.19
CA GLY A 50 -6.52 -3.65 -1.02
C GLY A 50 -5.75 -3.60 -2.35
N THR A 51 -4.41 -3.52 -2.33
CA THR A 51 -3.51 -3.39 -3.50
C THR A 51 -3.59 -4.59 -4.46
N SER A 52 -3.97 -5.77 -3.95
CA SER A 52 -3.87 -7.03 -4.69
C SER A 52 -4.96 -7.27 -5.72
N VAL A 53 -6.04 -6.47 -5.73
CA VAL A 53 -7.06 -6.56 -6.78
C VAL A 53 -6.43 -6.34 -8.16
N THR A 54 -5.48 -5.40 -8.30
CA THR A 54 -4.73 -5.21 -9.55
C THR A 54 -3.94 -6.46 -9.92
N ASN A 55 -3.24 -7.08 -8.96
CA ASN A 55 -2.43 -8.27 -9.21
C ASN A 55 -3.28 -9.48 -9.63
N ALA A 56 -4.45 -9.67 -9.00
CA ALA A 56 -5.39 -10.72 -9.36
C ALA A 56 -5.92 -10.55 -10.79
N LEU A 57 -6.19 -9.31 -11.21
CA LEU A 57 -6.58 -8.99 -12.59
C LEU A 57 -5.45 -9.28 -13.59
N VAL A 58 -4.21 -8.94 -13.25
CA VAL A 58 -3.04 -9.26 -14.09
C VAL A 58 -2.84 -10.78 -14.21
N ALA A 59 -3.02 -11.53 -13.12
CA ALA A 59 -2.97 -12.99 -13.14
C ALA A 59 -4.05 -13.60 -14.04
N ALA A 60 -5.25 -13.00 -14.09
CA ALA A 60 -6.33 -13.45 -14.97
C ALA A 60 -5.98 -13.41 -16.47
N GLY A 61 -4.99 -12.60 -16.88
CA GLY A 61 -4.44 -12.64 -18.24
C GLY A 61 -3.87 -14.00 -18.66
N HIS A 62 -3.51 -14.85 -17.69
CA HIS A 62 -2.96 -16.19 -17.92
C HIS A 62 -4.02 -17.29 -17.87
N ILE A 63 -5.31 -16.98 -17.69
CA ILE A 63 -6.39 -17.94 -17.41
C ILE A 63 -6.55 -19.06 -18.45
N ASN A 64 -6.07 -18.83 -19.68
CA ASN A 64 -6.12 -19.82 -20.76
C ASN A 64 -5.02 -20.90 -20.66
N LYS A 65 -4.04 -20.73 -19.77
CA LYS A 65 -2.94 -21.66 -19.57
C LYS A 65 -2.89 -22.07 -18.09
N PRO A 66 -3.39 -23.27 -17.74
CA PRO A 66 -3.61 -23.64 -16.34
C PRO A 66 -2.35 -23.51 -15.46
N GLU A 67 -1.21 -24.03 -15.91
CA GLU A 67 0.01 -23.96 -15.09
C GLU A 67 0.55 -22.54 -14.92
N GLU A 68 0.52 -21.73 -15.98
CA GLU A 68 0.93 -20.32 -15.91
C GLU A 68 -0.02 -19.53 -15.00
N PHE A 69 -1.33 -19.75 -15.14
CA PHE A 69 -2.34 -19.15 -14.29
C PHE A 69 -2.14 -19.51 -12.82
N CYS A 70 -1.88 -20.78 -12.50
CA CYS A 70 -1.66 -21.21 -11.12
C CYS A 70 -0.49 -20.46 -10.47
N ARG A 71 0.64 -20.36 -11.17
CA ARG A 71 1.83 -19.66 -10.66
C ARG A 71 1.60 -18.15 -10.56
N ALA A 72 1.01 -17.55 -11.59
CA ALA A 72 0.70 -16.12 -11.62
C ALA A 72 -0.29 -15.74 -10.50
N PHE A 73 -1.36 -16.53 -10.32
CA PHE A 73 -2.37 -16.26 -9.32
C PHE A 73 -1.83 -16.46 -7.90
N ALA A 74 -1.03 -17.49 -7.64
CA ALA A 74 -0.33 -17.64 -6.36
C ALA A 74 0.57 -16.44 -6.06
N ALA A 75 1.33 -15.97 -7.06
CA ALA A 75 2.16 -14.78 -6.94
C ALA A 75 1.33 -13.49 -6.71
N ALA A 76 0.12 -13.42 -7.24
CA ALA A 76 -0.77 -12.27 -7.09
C ALA A 76 -1.37 -12.14 -5.69
N VAL A 77 -1.71 -13.25 -5.03
CA VAL A 77 -2.42 -13.28 -3.74
C VAL A 77 -1.52 -13.55 -2.54
N VAL A 78 -0.23 -13.83 -2.74
CA VAL A 78 0.69 -14.09 -1.62
C VAL A 78 0.84 -12.89 -0.69
N ASP A 79 0.73 -11.69 -1.25
CA ASP A 79 0.70 -10.43 -0.49
C ASP A 79 -0.53 -10.38 0.42
N ASP A 80 -1.71 -10.74 -0.11
CA ASP A 80 -2.96 -10.76 0.65
C ASP A 80 -2.85 -11.63 1.89
N PHE A 81 -2.32 -12.85 1.72
CA PHE A 81 -2.19 -13.74 2.86
C PHE A 81 -1.14 -13.27 3.86
N PHE A 82 -0.08 -12.59 3.41
CA PHE A 82 0.86 -11.94 4.32
C PHE A 82 0.19 -10.81 5.10
N GLU A 83 -0.50 -9.91 4.42
CA GLU A 83 -1.19 -8.78 5.03
C GLU A 83 -2.30 -9.26 5.98
N ILE A 84 -3.07 -10.29 5.62
CA ILE A 84 -4.05 -10.91 6.52
C ILE A 84 -3.37 -11.46 7.79
N CYS A 85 -2.25 -12.17 7.66
CA CYS A 85 -1.50 -12.66 8.82
C CYS A 85 -0.99 -11.50 9.69
N SER A 86 -0.45 -10.45 9.07
CA SER A 86 0.01 -9.26 9.77
C SER A 86 -1.13 -8.54 10.49
N ILE A 87 -2.29 -8.35 9.86
CA ILE A 87 -3.49 -7.74 10.46
C ILE A 87 -3.97 -8.56 11.65
N VAL A 88 -4.11 -9.88 11.50
CA VAL A 88 -4.59 -10.77 12.59
C VAL A 88 -3.69 -10.69 13.83
N ILE A 89 -2.39 -10.45 13.66
CA ILE A 89 -1.44 -10.33 14.77
C ILE A 89 -1.38 -8.89 15.29
N LEU A 90 -1.19 -7.90 14.41
CA LEU A 90 -0.87 -6.53 14.78
C LEU A 90 -2.09 -5.69 15.13
N LEU A 91 -3.26 -5.92 14.52
CA LEU A 91 -4.45 -5.13 14.84
C LEU A 91 -4.90 -5.33 16.30
N PRO A 92 -5.00 -6.56 16.85
CA PRO A 92 -5.32 -6.74 18.27
C PRO A 92 -4.28 -6.11 19.20
N LEU A 93 -2.99 -6.24 18.88
CA LEU A 93 -1.92 -5.61 19.65
C LEU A 93 -2.00 -4.09 19.60
N GLN A 94 -2.30 -3.53 18.43
CA GLN A 94 -2.52 -2.10 18.27
C GLN A 94 -3.73 -1.61 19.07
N MET A 95 -4.83 -2.37 19.08
CA MET A 95 -6.02 -2.02 19.85
C MET A 95 -5.82 -2.13 21.37
N ALA A 96 -5.06 -3.13 21.83
CA ALA A 96 -4.84 -3.38 23.25
C ALA A 96 -3.73 -2.49 23.86
N PHE A 97 -2.65 -2.25 23.12
CA PHE A 97 -1.43 -1.62 23.65
C PHE A 97 -0.96 -0.40 22.86
N ASN A 98 -1.63 -0.04 21.76
CA ASN A 98 -1.22 1.04 20.86
C ASN A 98 0.24 0.91 20.38
N VAL A 99 0.69 -0.32 20.11
CA VAL A 99 2.12 -0.62 19.82
C VAL A 99 2.64 0.22 18.66
N LEU A 100 1.91 0.30 17.54
CA LEU A 100 2.36 1.05 16.38
C LEU A 100 2.25 2.55 16.59
N GLY A 101 1.15 3.02 17.19
CA GLY A 101 0.95 4.46 17.42
C GLY A 101 1.97 5.03 18.42
N ALA A 102 2.24 4.33 19.52
CA ALA A 102 3.21 4.75 20.52
C ALA A 102 4.64 4.74 19.96
N SER A 103 5.04 3.67 19.28
CA SER A 103 6.37 3.58 18.65
C SER A 103 6.54 4.61 17.53
N ALA A 104 5.50 4.85 16.72
CA ALA A 104 5.56 5.84 15.65
C ALA A 104 5.63 7.28 16.20
N ALA A 105 4.90 7.57 17.29
CA ALA A 105 4.97 8.88 17.94
C ALA A 105 6.36 9.13 18.52
N PHE A 106 6.99 8.10 19.11
CA PHE A 106 8.36 8.18 19.57
C PHE A 106 9.33 8.51 18.42
N LEU A 107 9.23 7.82 17.29
CA LEU A 107 10.06 8.10 16.11
C LEU A 107 9.80 9.49 15.52
N SER A 108 8.54 9.91 15.44
CA SER A 108 8.14 11.23 14.93
C SER A 108 8.78 12.36 15.74
N LYS A 109 8.80 12.26 17.07
CA LYS A 109 9.45 13.24 17.95
C LYS A 109 10.96 13.34 17.71
N GLN A 110 11.64 12.21 17.56
CA GLN A 110 13.08 12.20 17.23
C GLN A 110 13.33 12.84 15.86
N PHE A 111 12.45 12.58 14.89
CA PHE A 111 12.55 13.14 13.55
C PHE A 111 12.30 14.65 13.51
N ALA A 112 11.42 15.16 14.37
CA ALA A 112 11.13 16.59 14.48
C ALA A 112 12.35 17.44 14.87
N HIS A 113 13.29 16.85 15.63
CA HIS A 113 14.53 17.52 16.04
C HIS A 113 15.63 17.53 14.96
N ILE A 114 15.53 16.68 13.92
CA ILE A 114 16.54 16.53 12.85
C ILE A 114 16.39 17.61 11.75
N GLY A 115 15.53 18.62 11.94
CA GLY A 115 15.54 19.85 11.14
C GLY A 115 14.72 19.83 9.85
N GLY A 116 14.01 18.73 9.54
CA GLY A 116 13.15 18.62 8.35
C GLY A 116 11.80 19.35 8.44
N LEU A 117 11.41 19.85 9.61
CA LEU A 117 10.12 20.54 9.82
C LEU A 117 10.26 22.08 9.93
N ARG A 118 11.48 22.63 9.99
CA ARG A 118 11.71 24.06 10.27
C ARG A 118 12.79 24.74 9.41
N THR A 119 13.37 24.06 8.44
CA THR A 119 14.28 24.70 7.47
C THR A 119 13.48 25.11 6.24
N PHE A 120 13.80 26.30 5.70
CA PHE A 120 13.18 26.89 4.50
C PHE A 120 12.51 25.85 3.61
N ASP A 121 11.20 25.99 3.42
CA ASP A 121 10.42 25.13 2.54
C ASP A 121 10.26 25.85 1.19
N PRO A 122 11.25 25.73 0.27
CA PRO A 122 11.16 26.34 -1.05
C PRO A 122 9.94 25.83 -1.83
N LEU A 123 9.40 24.67 -1.46
CA LEU A 123 8.17 24.16 -2.03
C LEU A 123 6.98 25.00 -1.57
N LYS A 124 6.84 25.31 -0.28
CA LYS A 124 5.82 26.27 0.21
C LYS A 124 5.97 27.64 -0.41
N ALA A 125 7.17 28.16 -0.59
CA ALA A 125 7.36 29.46 -1.24
C ALA A 125 6.81 29.49 -2.69
N VAL A 126 6.83 28.36 -3.39
CA VAL A 126 6.27 28.19 -4.74
C VAL A 126 4.77 27.86 -4.70
N ILE A 127 4.32 27.09 -3.71
CA ILE A 127 2.93 26.59 -3.60
C ILE A 127 1.99 27.62 -2.96
N ASP A 128 2.41 28.33 -1.92
CA ASP A 128 1.57 29.27 -1.15
C ASP A 128 0.90 30.36 -2.01
N PRO A 129 1.56 30.96 -3.03
CA PRO A 129 0.88 31.90 -3.92
C PRO A 129 -0.26 31.25 -4.70
N VAL A 130 -0.07 30.02 -5.16
CA VAL A 130 -1.07 29.26 -5.91
C VAL A 130 -2.22 28.85 -5.00
N VAL A 131 -1.93 28.39 -3.78
CA VAL A 131 -2.95 28.05 -2.78
C VAL A 131 -3.78 29.27 -2.42
N LYS A 132 -3.16 30.43 -2.16
CA LYS A 132 -3.89 31.68 -1.86
C LYS A 132 -4.77 32.13 -3.02
N LEU A 133 -4.29 32.03 -4.26
CA LEU A 133 -5.07 32.34 -5.45
C LEU A 133 -6.30 31.42 -5.57
N ILE A 134 -6.10 30.11 -5.39
CA ILE A 134 -7.21 29.14 -5.42
C ILE A 134 -8.21 29.42 -4.29
N THR A 135 -7.75 29.65 -3.06
CA THR A 135 -8.62 29.98 -1.92
C THR A 135 -9.46 31.23 -2.16
N TYR A 136 -8.87 32.26 -2.76
CA TYR A 136 -9.59 33.47 -3.16
C TYR A 136 -10.64 33.19 -4.25
N LEU A 137 -10.27 32.44 -5.29
CA LEU A 137 -11.17 32.11 -6.41
C LEU A 137 -12.37 31.24 -5.98
N VAL A 138 -12.23 30.48 -4.90
CA VAL A 138 -13.25 29.55 -4.40
C VAL A 138 -14.07 30.17 -3.24
N PHE A 139 -13.92 31.49 -3.00
CA PHE A 139 -14.65 32.25 -1.97
C PHE A 139 -14.51 31.66 -0.56
N GLU A 140 -13.34 31.10 -0.24
CA GLU A 140 -13.06 30.45 1.07
C GLU A 140 -14.06 29.35 1.47
N SER A 141 -14.81 28.79 0.52
CA SER A 141 -15.74 27.72 0.82
C SER A 141 -14.98 26.45 1.21
N ALA A 142 -15.05 26.08 2.49
CA ALA A 142 -14.32 24.95 3.05
C ALA A 142 -14.61 23.63 2.30
N TRP A 143 -15.87 23.38 1.94
CA TRP A 143 -16.27 22.17 1.22
C TRP A 143 -15.72 22.13 -0.21
N VAL A 144 -15.75 23.25 -0.93
CA VAL A 144 -15.26 23.30 -2.31
C VAL A 144 -13.73 23.22 -2.34
N LEU A 145 -13.06 23.85 -1.37
CA LEU A 145 -11.61 23.73 -1.17
C LEU A 145 -11.19 22.31 -0.87
N LEU A 146 -11.89 21.61 0.01
CA LEU A 146 -11.63 20.21 0.32
C LEU A 146 -11.76 19.34 -0.94
N ILE A 147 -12.86 19.46 -1.67
CA ILE A 147 -13.10 18.69 -2.90
C ILE A 147 -12.01 18.98 -3.95
N LEU A 148 -11.66 20.25 -4.15
CA LEU A 148 -10.65 20.67 -5.11
C LEU A 148 -9.24 20.20 -4.72
N ALA A 149 -8.87 20.30 -3.44
CA ALA A 149 -7.58 19.83 -2.94
C ALA A 149 -7.46 18.32 -3.11
N LEU A 150 -8.51 17.57 -2.80
CA LEU A 150 -8.57 16.13 -3.03
C LEU A 150 -8.45 15.81 -4.54
N ALA A 151 -9.19 16.50 -5.39
CA ALA A 151 -9.12 16.31 -6.85
C ALA A 151 -7.72 16.58 -7.40
N LEU A 152 -7.09 17.68 -6.99
CA LEU A 152 -5.72 18.03 -7.38
C LEU A 152 -4.68 17.04 -6.85
N LEU A 153 -4.85 16.56 -5.61
CA LEU A 153 -4.00 15.51 -5.04
C LEU A 153 -4.05 14.24 -5.91
N PHE A 154 -5.24 13.75 -6.24
CA PHE A 154 -5.41 12.56 -7.08
C PHE A 154 -4.88 12.78 -8.51
N LEU A 155 -5.15 13.93 -9.12
CA LEU A 155 -4.62 14.29 -10.44
C LEU A 155 -3.09 14.33 -10.46
N SER A 156 -2.49 14.98 -9.46
CA SER A 156 -1.04 15.11 -9.32
C SER A 156 -0.37 13.74 -9.17
N ILE A 157 -0.85 12.92 -8.23
CA ILE A 157 -0.35 11.56 -8.04
C ILE A 157 -0.54 10.74 -9.32
N GLY A 158 -1.69 10.86 -9.99
CA GLY A 158 -1.97 10.17 -11.25
C GLY A 158 -0.99 10.54 -12.38
N TYR A 159 -0.70 11.82 -12.57
CA TYR A 159 0.26 12.30 -13.57
C TYR A 159 1.70 11.90 -13.27
N LEU A 160 2.11 11.98 -11.99
CA LEU A 160 3.42 11.53 -11.52
C LEU A 160 3.61 10.04 -11.84
N VAL A 161 2.65 9.21 -11.46
CA VAL A 161 2.66 7.77 -11.70
C VAL A 161 2.69 7.46 -13.19
N LYS A 162 1.86 8.13 -14.01
CA LYS A 162 1.84 7.93 -15.48
C LYS A 162 3.19 8.25 -16.13
N THR A 163 3.85 9.31 -15.68
CA THR A 163 5.13 9.76 -16.24
C THR A 163 6.29 8.85 -15.84
N LEU A 164 6.33 8.44 -14.56
CA LEU A 164 7.33 7.49 -14.06
C LEU A 164 7.19 6.13 -14.73
N LYS A 165 5.96 5.60 -14.85
CA LYS A 165 5.65 4.35 -15.57
C LYS A 165 6.27 4.34 -16.97
N ARG A 166 6.01 5.37 -17.77
CA ARG A 166 6.41 5.41 -19.19
C ARG A 166 7.94 5.41 -19.41
N ARG A 167 8.72 5.84 -18.41
CA ARG A 167 10.20 5.93 -18.51
C ARG A 167 10.95 4.84 -17.74
N LEU A 168 10.35 4.28 -16.69
CA LEU A 168 11.06 3.38 -15.77
C LEU A 168 10.76 1.90 -15.98
N ILE A 169 9.61 1.53 -16.56
CA ILE A 169 9.21 0.11 -16.74
C ILE A 169 10.29 -0.68 -17.50
N GLY A 170 10.74 -0.21 -18.67
CA GLY A 170 11.78 -0.91 -19.45
C GLY A 170 13.20 -0.88 -18.83
N ARG A 171 13.45 -0.08 -17.78
CA ARG A 171 14.68 -0.16 -16.99
C ARG A 171 14.55 -1.18 -15.88
N VAL A 172 13.41 -1.20 -15.17
CA VAL A 172 13.13 -2.15 -14.10
C VAL A 172 13.02 -3.57 -14.65
N GLU A 173 12.40 -3.80 -15.80
CA GLU A 173 12.36 -5.11 -16.47
C GLU A 173 13.77 -5.67 -16.76
N ARG A 174 14.74 -4.81 -17.08
CA ARG A 174 16.14 -5.22 -17.27
C ARG A 174 16.86 -5.59 -15.98
N LEU A 175 16.36 -5.11 -14.82
CA LEU A 175 16.85 -5.51 -13.50
C LEU A 175 16.27 -6.84 -13.05
N PHE A 176 15.23 -7.38 -13.72
CA PHE A 176 14.70 -8.72 -13.45
C PHE A 176 15.62 -9.81 -14.04
N ASP A 177 16.87 -9.82 -13.60
CA ASP A 177 17.80 -10.93 -13.80
C ASP A 177 17.59 -11.96 -12.67
N LYS A 178 17.68 -13.24 -13.01
CA LYS A 178 17.69 -14.36 -12.06
C LYS A 178 18.75 -14.17 -10.97
N THR A 179 19.83 -13.43 -11.22
CA THR A 179 20.87 -13.14 -10.23
C THR A 179 20.41 -12.28 -9.05
N LEU A 180 19.49 -11.34 -9.26
CA LEU A 180 18.95 -10.48 -8.19
C LEU A 180 17.96 -11.24 -7.29
N PHE A 181 17.28 -12.25 -7.83
CA PHE A 181 16.37 -13.12 -7.09
C PHE A 181 17.05 -14.34 -6.45
N LYS A 182 18.39 -14.39 -6.41
CA LYS A 182 19.14 -15.50 -5.78
C LYS A 182 19.00 -15.57 -4.26
N THR A 183 18.84 -14.43 -3.58
CA THR A 183 18.69 -14.41 -2.12
C THR A 183 17.47 -13.60 -1.72
N PRO A 184 16.76 -13.99 -0.63
CA PRO A 184 15.59 -13.25 -0.17
C PRO A 184 15.87 -11.77 0.12
N GLY A 185 17.00 -11.46 0.73
CA GLY A 185 17.38 -10.07 1.02
C GLY A 185 17.57 -9.22 -0.23
N ARG A 186 18.15 -9.78 -1.30
CA ARG A 186 18.29 -9.06 -2.58
C ARG A 186 16.96 -8.87 -3.29
N ALA A 187 16.11 -9.89 -3.29
CA ALA A 187 14.76 -9.78 -3.84
C ALA A 187 13.95 -8.70 -3.10
N MET A 188 14.01 -8.67 -1.76
CA MET A 188 13.38 -7.63 -0.94
C MET A 188 13.95 -6.24 -1.22
N ALA A 189 15.27 -6.09 -1.28
CA ALA A 189 15.90 -4.82 -1.63
C ALA A 189 15.50 -4.33 -3.03
N LEU A 190 15.37 -5.24 -3.99
CA LEU A 190 14.89 -4.93 -5.34
C LEU A 190 13.43 -4.46 -5.32
N GLY A 191 12.55 -5.12 -4.55
CA GLY A 191 11.15 -4.71 -4.40
C GLY A 191 11.00 -3.35 -3.73
N PHE A 192 11.76 -3.11 -2.66
CA PHE A 192 11.84 -1.82 -1.98
C PHE A 192 12.29 -0.73 -2.92
N THR A 193 13.43 -0.93 -3.61
CA THR A 193 13.99 0.08 -4.51
C THR A 193 13.07 0.31 -5.71
N SER A 194 12.50 -0.74 -6.29
CA SER A 194 11.57 -0.63 -7.41
C SER A 194 10.34 0.19 -7.01
N THR A 195 9.75 -0.10 -5.84
CA THR A 195 8.58 0.66 -5.37
C THR A 195 8.92 2.06 -4.94
N ALA A 196 10.06 2.28 -4.29
CA ALA A 196 10.55 3.62 -3.95
C ALA A 196 10.72 4.49 -5.20
N LEU A 197 11.23 3.93 -6.30
CA LEU A 197 11.40 4.65 -7.57
C LEU A 197 10.09 4.82 -8.34
N LEU A 198 9.24 3.79 -8.35
CA LEU A 198 7.97 3.78 -9.08
C LEU A 198 6.82 4.44 -8.31
N GLN A 199 6.99 4.64 -6.99
CA GLN A 199 6.00 5.16 -6.04
C GLN A 199 4.67 4.38 -6.03
N SER A 200 4.71 3.09 -6.41
CA SER A 200 3.53 2.24 -6.46
C SER A 200 3.89 0.76 -6.34
N SER A 201 3.46 0.13 -5.24
CA SER A 201 3.63 -1.31 -5.04
C SER A 201 2.79 -2.12 -6.02
N SER A 202 1.61 -1.67 -6.45
CA SER A 202 0.81 -2.38 -7.46
C SER A 202 1.58 -2.59 -8.76
N ILE A 203 2.32 -1.57 -9.25
CA ILE A 203 3.14 -1.73 -10.46
C ILE A 203 4.26 -2.72 -10.21
N THR A 204 5.00 -2.52 -9.11
CA THR A 204 6.15 -3.36 -8.74
C THR A 204 5.74 -4.82 -8.64
N THR A 205 4.72 -5.12 -7.85
CA THR A 205 4.22 -6.49 -7.61
C THR A 205 3.57 -7.08 -8.86
N SER A 206 2.82 -6.30 -9.65
CA SER A 206 2.25 -6.74 -10.93
C SER A 206 3.30 -7.10 -11.98
N LEU A 207 4.51 -6.55 -11.94
CA LEU A 207 5.61 -6.98 -12.84
C LEU A 207 6.10 -8.40 -12.51
N ALA A 208 6.07 -8.78 -11.23
CA ALA A 208 6.49 -10.13 -10.81
C ALA A 208 5.46 -11.21 -11.17
N VAL A 209 4.17 -10.87 -11.26
CA VAL A 209 3.07 -11.81 -11.53
C VAL A 209 3.20 -12.54 -12.88
N PRO A 210 3.37 -11.86 -14.03
CA PRO A 210 3.58 -12.53 -15.32
C PRO A 210 4.88 -13.34 -15.37
N LEU A 211 5.93 -12.89 -14.70
CA LEU A 211 7.21 -13.60 -14.65
C LEU A 211 7.10 -14.90 -13.83
N ALA A 212 6.32 -14.89 -12.76
CA ALA A 212 5.95 -16.10 -12.05
C ALA A 212 5.07 -17.01 -12.92
N GLY A 213 4.10 -16.43 -13.63
CA GLY A 213 3.27 -17.13 -14.61
C GLY A 213 4.09 -17.88 -15.66
N ALA A 214 5.02 -17.19 -16.30
CA ALA A 214 5.95 -17.76 -17.27
C ALA A 214 7.02 -18.69 -16.67
N GLY A 215 7.08 -18.83 -15.33
CA GLY A 215 8.02 -19.72 -14.63
C GLY A 215 9.44 -19.18 -14.49
N PHE A 216 9.66 -17.89 -14.79
CA PHE A 216 10.95 -17.23 -14.57
C PHE A 216 11.25 -16.99 -13.09
N LEU A 217 10.20 -16.81 -12.27
CA LEU A 217 10.28 -16.62 -10.83
C LEU A 217 9.45 -17.68 -10.10
N THR A 218 9.99 -18.19 -8.99
CA THR A 218 9.21 -19.02 -8.07
C THR A 218 8.45 -18.15 -7.07
N LEU A 219 7.39 -18.70 -6.45
CA LEU A 219 6.65 -17.99 -5.42
C LEU A 219 7.54 -17.56 -4.23
N GLN A 220 8.53 -18.40 -3.90
CA GLN A 220 9.52 -18.14 -2.85
C GLN A 220 10.46 -16.98 -3.20
N GLN A 221 10.66 -16.68 -4.48
CA GLN A 221 11.41 -15.52 -4.96
C GLN A 221 10.55 -14.26 -5.02
N VAL A 222 9.28 -14.40 -5.42
CA VAL A 222 8.31 -13.30 -5.47
C VAL A 222 7.99 -12.78 -4.07
N PHE A 223 7.83 -13.67 -3.09
CA PHE A 223 7.43 -13.31 -1.74
C PHE A 223 8.30 -12.20 -1.09
N PRO A 224 9.63 -12.37 -0.92
CA PRO A 224 10.47 -11.30 -0.37
C PRO A 224 10.45 -10.02 -1.20
N TYR A 225 10.33 -10.12 -2.53
CA TYR A 225 10.22 -8.97 -3.42
C TYR A 225 8.96 -8.14 -3.15
N VAL A 226 7.83 -8.81 -2.95
CA VAL A 226 6.57 -8.16 -2.58
C VAL A 226 6.67 -7.49 -1.21
N LEU A 227 7.24 -8.16 -0.20
CA LEU A 227 7.47 -7.55 1.12
C LEU A 227 8.34 -6.30 1.05
N GLY A 228 9.37 -6.34 0.20
CA GLY A 228 10.18 -5.17 -0.10
C GLY A 228 9.36 -4.04 -0.71
N ALA A 229 8.48 -4.35 -1.66
CA ALA A 229 7.58 -3.40 -2.27
C ALA A 229 6.67 -2.71 -1.23
N ASN A 230 6.16 -3.45 -0.26
CA ASN A 230 5.28 -2.89 0.79
C ASN A 230 6.04 -1.91 1.69
N ILE A 231 7.31 -2.19 2.05
CA ILE A 231 8.19 -1.22 2.71
C ILE A 231 8.40 0.00 1.79
N GLY A 232 8.63 -0.20 0.49
CA GLY A 232 8.88 0.90 -0.44
C GLY A 232 7.72 1.90 -0.52
N THR A 233 6.46 1.43 -0.44
CA THR A 233 5.26 2.29 -0.47
C THR A 233 5.19 3.27 0.70
N THR A 234 5.81 2.95 1.84
CA THR A 234 5.76 3.82 3.02
C THR A 234 6.53 5.12 2.80
N LEU A 235 7.48 5.16 1.85
CA LEU A 235 8.18 6.39 1.48
C LEU A 235 7.22 7.44 0.91
N THR A 236 6.19 7.03 0.17
CA THR A 236 5.17 7.96 -0.32
C THR A 236 4.41 8.61 0.84
N ALA A 237 4.04 7.82 1.85
CA ALA A 237 3.36 8.32 3.05
C ALA A 237 4.27 9.27 3.85
N ILE A 238 5.55 8.95 3.98
CA ILE A 238 6.54 9.80 4.64
C ILE A 238 6.68 11.13 3.91
N PHE A 239 6.86 11.12 2.58
CA PHE A 239 6.93 12.35 1.81
C PHE A 239 5.65 13.19 1.89
N ALA A 240 4.48 12.54 1.80
CA ALA A 240 3.19 13.21 1.98
C ALA A 240 3.10 13.88 3.36
N ALA A 241 3.48 13.17 4.43
CA ALA A 241 3.46 13.69 5.78
C ALA A 241 4.43 14.86 5.99
N LEU A 242 5.63 14.79 5.41
CA LEU A 242 6.62 15.87 5.52
C LEU A 242 6.12 17.17 4.89
N VAL A 243 5.42 17.09 3.76
CA VAL A 243 4.82 18.26 3.10
C VAL A 243 3.77 18.94 3.99
N THR A 244 3.07 18.19 4.85
CA THR A 244 2.10 18.79 5.77
C THR A 244 2.74 19.63 6.87
N GLY A 245 4.00 19.35 7.22
CA GLY A 245 4.70 19.96 8.36
C GLY A 245 4.11 19.60 9.73
N GLN A 246 3.22 18.60 9.81
CA GLN A 246 2.54 18.23 11.06
C GLN A 246 3.05 16.92 11.66
N GLU A 247 3.34 16.95 12.97
CA GLU A 247 3.82 15.78 13.71
C GLU A 247 2.84 14.60 13.69
N ALA A 248 1.53 14.87 13.72
CA ALA A 248 0.50 13.85 13.68
C ALA A 248 0.52 13.08 12.35
N ALA A 249 0.69 13.79 11.23
CA ALA A 249 0.81 13.20 9.90
C ALA A 249 2.08 12.33 9.78
N VAL A 250 3.22 12.83 10.30
CA VAL A 250 4.49 12.10 10.33
C VAL A 250 4.40 10.84 11.19
N THR A 251 3.69 10.92 12.32
CA THR A 251 3.41 9.76 13.18
C THR A 251 2.65 8.69 12.42
N VAL A 252 1.64 9.06 11.64
CA VAL A 252 0.85 8.11 10.85
C VAL A 252 1.70 7.46 9.74
N ALA A 253 2.58 8.23 9.08
CA ALA A 253 3.52 7.68 8.10
C ALA A 253 4.55 6.72 8.73
N PHE A 254 5.05 7.01 9.93
CA PHE A 254 5.91 6.08 10.65
C PHE A 254 5.16 4.84 11.13
N ALA A 255 3.90 4.97 11.52
CA ALA A 255 3.07 3.81 11.87
C ALA A 255 2.91 2.87 10.65
N HIS A 256 2.79 3.42 9.44
CA HIS A 256 2.79 2.64 8.20
C HIS A 256 4.12 1.90 7.98
N LEU A 257 5.25 2.58 8.16
CA LEU A 257 6.58 1.96 8.05
C LEU A 257 6.76 0.84 9.07
N LEU A 258 6.42 1.10 10.34
CA LEU A 258 6.53 0.12 11.42
C LEU A 258 5.59 -1.07 11.22
N TYR A 259 4.37 -0.85 10.73
CA TYR A 259 3.44 -1.92 10.39
C TYR A 259 4.08 -2.93 9.42
N ASN A 260 4.71 -2.43 8.35
CA ASN A 260 5.37 -3.29 7.37
C ASN A 260 6.61 -4.00 7.95
N ILE A 261 7.49 -3.27 8.64
CA ILE A 261 8.72 -3.86 9.20
C ILE A 261 8.41 -4.89 10.27
N ILE A 262 7.53 -4.58 11.21
CA ILE A 262 7.15 -5.49 12.30
C ILE A 262 6.32 -6.65 11.73
N GLY A 263 5.42 -6.40 10.78
CA GLY A 263 4.68 -7.44 10.08
C GLY A 263 5.61 -8.45 9.41
N ILE A 264 6.64 -7.98 8.72
CA ILE A 264 7.69 -8.83 8.15
C ILE A 264 8.42 -9.59 9.26
N ALA A 265 8.87 -8.92 10.32
CA ALA A 265 9.61 -9.57 11.40
C ALA A 265 8.80 -10.70 12.09
N LEU A 266 7.49 -10.52 12.26
CA LEU A 266 6.61 -11.49 12.91
C LEU A 266 6.15 -12.62 11.97
N VAL A 267 5.82 -12.30 10.72
CA VAL A 267 5.25 -13.27 9.77
C VAL A 267 6.35 -14.02 8.99
N TRP A 268 7.55 -13.46 8.83
CA TRP A 268 8.66 -14.10 8.09
C TRP A 268 9.10 -15.47 8.64
N PRO A 269 9.21 -15.68 9.97
CA PRO A 269 9.44 -17.01 10.54
C PRO A 269 8.31 -18.00 10.18
N LEU A 270 7.09 -17.49 10.07
CA LEU A 270 5.87 -18.24 9.73
C LEU A 270 5.55 -18.23 8.23
N ARG A 271 6.49 -17.81 7.36
CA ARG A 271 6.26 -17.59 5.91
C ARG A 271 5.67 -18.77 5.15
N ARG A 272 5.77 -19.99 5.68
CA ARG A 272 5.11 -21.18 5.11
C ARG A 272 3.59 -21.04 5.06
N ILE A 273 2.99 -20.30 5.99
CA ILE A 273 1.55 -20.06 6.06
C ILE A 273 1.07 -19.23 4.85
N PRO A 274 1.54 -17.98 4.64
CA PRO A 274 1.07 -17.19 3.50
C PRO A 274 1.41 -17.83 2.15
N LEU A 275 2.60 -18.44 2.01
CA LEU A 275 2.97 -19.18 0.80
C LEU A 275 2.03 -20.37 0.54
N GLY A 276 1.76 -21.18 1.57
CA GLY A 276 0.90 -22.35 1.44
C GLY A 276 -0.57 -22.00 1.16
N LEU A 277 -1.08 -20.94 1.78
CA LEU A 277 -2.45 -20.44 1.52
C LEU A 277 -2.58 -19.89 0.10
N ALA A 278 -1.57 -19.17 -0.40
CA ALA A 278 -1.53 -18.69 -1.77
C ALA A 278 -1.53 -19.84 -2.79
N GLU A 279 -0.69 -20.85 -2.58
CA GLU A 279 -0.66 -22.06 -3.42
C GLU A 279 -1.97 -22.85 -3.34
N LEU A 280 -2.58 -22.96 -2.16
CA LEU A 280 -3.85 -23.64 -1.96
C LEU A 280 -4.97 -22.94 -2.73
N LEU A 281 -5.10 -21.62 -2.58
CA LEU A 281 -6.11 -20.84 -3.27
C LEU A 281 -5.91 -20.92 -4.79
N ALA A 282 -4.66 -20.86 -5.26
CA ALA A 282 -4.35 -21.02 -6.69
C ALA A 282 -4.70 -22.41 -7.23
N LYS A 283 -4.50 -23.49 -6.46
CA LYS A 283 -4.94 -24.85 -6.84
C LYS A 283 -6.47 -24.94 -6.95
N TYR A 284 -7.21 -24.30 -6.06
CA TYR A 284 -8.68 -24.22 -6.17
C TYR A 284 -9.11 -23.38 -7.38
N ALA A 285 -8.40 -22.29 -7.67
CA ALA A 285 -8.64 -21.45 -8.83
C ALA A 285 -8.48 -22.19 -10.17
N LEU A 286 -7.66 -23.25 -10.23
CA LEU A 286 -7.58 -24.12 -11.41
C LEU A 286 -8.84 -24.97 -11.63
N ARG A 287 -9.50 -25.38 -10.55
CA ARG A 287 -10.69 -26.24 -10.62
C ARG A 287 -11.93 -25.47 -11.06
N SER A 288 -12.00 -24.17 -10.78
CA SER A 288 -13.12 -23.33 -11.16
C SER A 288 -12.69 -21.88 -11.41
N ARG A 289 -13.04 -21.37 -12.59
CA ARG A 289 -12.83 -19.97 -12.98
C ARG A 289 -13.61 -18.98 -12.11
N LEU A 290 -14.61 -19.45 -11.36
CA LEU A 290 -15.36 -18.61 -10.42
C LEU A 290 -14.61 -18.34 -9.13
N VAL A 291 -13.65 -19.19 -8.73
CA VAL A 291 -12.94 -19.03 -7.45
C VAL A 291 -12.14 -17.72 -7.36
N PRO A 292 -11.33 -17.33 -8.37
CA PRO A 292 -10.66 -16.03 -8.37
C PRO A 292 -11.61 -14.84 -8.28
N LEU A 293 -12.70 -14.89 -9.05
CA LEU A 293 -13.69 -13.82 -9.10
C LEU A 293 -14.43 -13.70 -7.76
N ALA A 294 -14.86 -14.83 -7.20
CA ALA A 294 -15.51 -14.89 -5.90
C ALA A 294 -14.56 -14.41 -4.80
N TYR A 295 -13.29 -14.81 -4.81
CA TYR A 295 -12.29 -14.33 -3.87
C TYR A 295 -12.19 -12.80 -3.91
N VAL A 296 -12.02 -12.22 -5.10
CA VAL A 296 -11.89 -10.77 -5.24
C VAL A 296 -13.16 -10.05 -4.77
N ILE A 297 -14.33 -10.48 -5.23
CA ILE A 297 -15.61 -9.85 -4.86
C ILE A 297 -15.85 -9.96 -3.36
N LEU A 298 -15.66 -11.14 -2.78
CA LEU A 298 -15.98 -11.37 -1.36
C LEU A 298 -15.00 -10.63 -0.45
N VAL A 299 -13.69 -10.80 -0.67
CA VAL A 299 -12.67 -10.30 0.26
C VAL A 299 -12.49 -8.78 0.17
N PHE A 300 -12.59 -8.19 -1.02
CA PHE A 300 -12.28 -6.77 -1.21
C PHE A 300 -13.52 -5.87 -1.30
N PHE A 301 -14.71 -6.43 -1.55
CA PHE A 301 -15.93 -5.64 -1.71
C PHE A 301 -17.04 -6.08 -0.75
N ALA A 302 -17.52 -7.31 -0.84
CA ALA A 302 -18.71 -7.75 -0.10
C ALA A 302 -18.49 -7.81 1.42
N ILE A 303 -17.40 -8.44 1.88
CA ILE A 303 -17.07 -8.54 3.31
C ILE A 303 -16.78 -7.16 3.90
N PRO A 304 -15.90 -6.32 3.32
CA PRO A 304 -15.67 -4.97 3.81
C PRO A 304 -16.96 -4.15 3.87
N MET A 305 -17.78 -4.19 2.82
CA MET A 305 -19.04 -3.44 2.78
C MET A 305 -20.02 -3.91 3.85
N ALA A 306 -20.24 -5.22 3.97
CA ALA A 306 -21.14 -5.78 4.98
C ALA A 306 -20.70 -5.43 6.41
N LEU A 307 -19.40 -5.49 6.69
CA LEU A 307 -18.86 -5.17 8.01
C LEU A 307 -18.88 -3.67 8.32
N ILE A 308 -18.62 -2.81 7.33
CA ILE A 308 -18.77 -1.35 7.49
C ILE A 308 -20.23 -1.00 7.82
N PHE A 309 -21.21 -1.62 7.17
CA PHE A 309 -22.63 -1.35 7.42
C PHE A 309 -23.14 -1.96 8.72
N SER A 310 -22.66 -3.14 9.13
CA SER A 310 -23.12 -3.80 10.36
C SER A 310 -22.53 -3.21 11.64
N MET A 311 -21.36 -2.57 11.54
CA MET A 311 -20.67 -1.92 12.66
C MET A 311 -20.90 -0.40 12.71
N ARG A 312 -21.85 0.11 11.92
CA ARG A 312 -22.19 1.54 11.82
C ARG A 312 -23.25 1.97 12.82
#